data_AF-A0A1B0C6F0-F1
#
_entry.id   AF-A0A1B0C6F0-F1
#
_cell.length_a   1.000
_cell.length_b   1.000
_cell.length_c   1.000
_cell.angle_alpha   90.00
_cell.angle_beta   90.00
_cell.angle_gamma   90.00
#
_symmetry.space_group_name_H-M   'P 1'
#
loop_
_entity.id
_entity.type
_entity.pdbx_description
1 polymer ?
#
loop_
_entity_poly.entity_id
_entity_poly.type
_entity_poly.pdbx_seq_one_letter_code
_entity_poly.pdbx_strand_id
1 'polypeptide(L)'
;MIIVMVFQSWRLCGVTATIVVYIGGVLFLTMNNVPGSHPKRVRFEHFAEFSNYRSQRVSGLNRQMTIRWCKELKYMQSELPVDTTTSEYNTPYQVEPRIQMGLTALASFPGSGNTWLRYLLQQSTGILTGSIYKDYGLLKTGFPAENVCNNSVLLVKTHEWGPKAWALFSKALLLVRDPEKAILAEFNRQSGGHVGFASPDRVLPKHESWRKEWKRFQHSLR
;
A
#
# COMPACT_ATOMS: atom_id res chain seq x y z
N MET A 1 59.04 -58.00 -6.80
CA MET A 1 57.99 -57.48 -7.72
C MET A 1 56.60 -57.34 -7.08
N ILE A 2 56.40 -57.60 -5.77
CA ILE A 2 55.08 -57.50 -5.10
C ILE A 2 54.94 -56.17 -4.32
N ILE A 3 56.03 -55.65 -3.75
CA ILE A 3 56.02 -54.43 -2.91
C ILE A 3 55.74 -53.15 -3.72
N VAL A 4 56.15 -53.09 -4.99
CA VAL A 4 55.93 -51.93 -5.87
C VAL A 4 54.46 -51.80 -6.29
N MET A 5 53.74 -52.93 -6.46
CA MET A 5 52.32 -52.92 -6.84
C MET A 5 51.39 -52.47 -5.70
N VAL A 6 51.73 -52.76 -4.44
CA VAL A 6 50.92 -52.40 -3.27
C VAL A 6 50.93 -50.88 -3.00
N PHE A 7 52.08 -50.22 -3.21
CA PHE A 7 52.18 -48.76 -3.07
C PHE A 7 51.43 -47.98 -4.17
N GLN A 8 51.30 -48.57 -5.36
CA GLN A 8 50.60 -47.93 -6.48
C GLN A 8 49.07 -47.98 -6.28
N SER A 9 48.55 -49.07 -5.72
CA SER A 9 47.14 -49.24 -5.36
C SER A 9 46.68 -48.29 -4.23
N TRP A 10 47.52 -48.01 -3.23
CA TRP A 10 47.19 -47.07 -2.15
C TRP A 10 47.03 -45.63 -2.64
N ARG A 11 47.88 -45.22 -3.61
CA ARG A 11 47.81 -43.89 -4.22
C ARG A 11 46.58 -43.74 -5.12
N LEU A 12 46.19 -44.80 -5.83
CA LEU A 12 44.96 -44.83 -6.63
C LEU A 12 43.70 -44.72 -5.75
N CYS A 13 43.64 -45.43 -4.62
CA CYS A 13 42.52 -45.35 -3.68
C CYS A 13 42.40 -43.98 -2.98
N GLY A 14 43.54 -43.34 -2.67
CA GLY A 14 43.53 -41.99 -2.10
C GLY A 14 43.05 -40.93 -3.10
N VAL A 15 43.44 -41.07 -4.37
CA VAL A 15 43.02 -40.15 -5.44
C VAL A 15 41.53 -40.34 -5.76
N THR A 16 41.03 -41.57 -5.80
CA THR A 16 39.59 -41.80 -6.01
C THR A 16 38.73 -41.27 -4.86
N ALA A 17 39.17 -41.47 -3.60
CA ALA A 17 38.46 -40.93 -2.45
C ALA A 17 38.38 -39.39 -2.46
N THR A 18 39.48 -38.71 -2.83
CA THR A 18 39.50 -37.24 -2.93
C THR A 18 38.64 -36.70 -4.06
N ILE A 19 38.61 -37.38 -5.22
CA ILE A 19 37.72 -37.03 -6.33
C ILE A 19 36.24 -37.18 -5.93
N VAL A 20 35.87 -38.24 -5.21
CA VAL A 20 34.49 -38.47 -4.75
C VAL A 20 34.07 -37.39 -3.76
N VAL A 21 34.92 -37.04 -2.80
CA VAL A 21 34.64 -35.95 -1.84
C VAL A 21 34.53 -34.60 -2.55
N TYR A 22 35.38 -34.35 -3.55
CA TYR A 22 35.32 -33.11 -4.33
C TYR A 22 34.04 -33.01 -5.15
N ILE A 23 33.68 -34.06 -5.91
CA ILE A 23 32.46 -34.08 -6.71
C ILE A 23 31.23 -33.97 -5.80
N GLY A 24 31.20 -34.70 -4.68
CA GLY A 24 30.12 -34.60 -3.69
C GLY A 24 29.98 -33.20 -3.09
N GLY A 25 31.11 -32.55 -2.76
CA GLY A 25 31.14 -31.19 -2.25
C GLY A 25 30.66 -30.16 -3.27
N VAL A 26 31.08 -30.28 -4.53
CA VAL A 26 30.60 -29.42 -5.63
C VAL A 26 29.11 -29.62 -5.86
N LEU A 27 28.61 -30.86 -5.88
CA LEU A 27 27.18 -31.14 -6.04
C LEU A 27 26.36 -30.56 -4.88
N PHE A 28 26.83 -30.74 -3.64
CA PHE A 28 26.19 -30.19 -2.45
C PHE A 28 26.18 -28.66 -2.46
N LEU A 29 27.29 -28.02 -2.83
CA LEU A 29 27.36 -26.56 -2.97
C LEU A 29 26.51 -26.06 -4.13
N THR A 30 26.32 -26.84 -5.20
CA THR A 30 25.48 -26.48 -6.35
C THR A 30 23.99 -26.63 -6.02
N MET A 31 23.60 -27.64 -5.22
CA MET A 31 22.23 -27.81 -4.74
C MET A 31 21.83 -26.76 -3.70
N ASN A 32 22.78 -26.31 -2.87
CA ASN A 32 22.53 -25.26 -1.87
C ASN A 32 22.76 -23.84 -2.40
N ASN A 33 23.50 -23.67 -3.49
CA ASN A 33 23.64 -22.40 -4.21
C ASN A 33 22.86 -22.39 -5.52
N VAL A 34 21.71 -23.07 -5.63
CA VAL A 34 20.81 -22.83 -6.76
C VAL A 34 20.47 -21.33 -6.75
N PRO A 35 21.04 -20.49 -7.64
CA PRO A 35 20.56 -19.14 -7.78
C PRO A 35 19.22 -19.36 -8.46
N GLY A 36 18.12 -19.04 -7.77
CA GLY A 36 16.79 -19.17 -8.33
C GLY A 36 16.82 -18.67 -9.77
N SER A 37 16.33 -19.52 -10.68
CA SER A 37 16.32 -19.25 -12.12
C SER A 37 15.70 -17.88 -12.38
N HIS A 38 16.52 -16.86 -12.51
CA HIS A 38 16.11 -15.53 -12.92
C HIS A 38 16.10 -15.53 -14.45
N PRO A 39 14.93 -15.58 -15.13
CA PRO A 39 14.90 -15.14 -16.51
C PRO A 39 15.34 -13.68 -16.55
N LYS A 40 16.21 -13.35 -17.51
CA LYS A 40 16.78 -12.01 -17.73
C LYS A 40 15.67 -10.95 -17.61
N ARG A 41 15.69 -10.19 -16.51
CA ARG A 41 14.73 -9.14 -16.19
C ARG A 41 15.00 -7.96 -17.13
N VAL A 42 14.02 -7.64 -17.97
CA VAL A 42 13.92 -6.33 -18.65
C VAL A 42 14.06 -5.26 -17.57
N ARG A 43 14.99 -4.32 -17.76
CA ARG A 43 15.29 -3.24 -16.82
C ARG A 43 14.04 -2.34 -16.69
N PHE A 44 13.20 -2.63 -15.71
CA PHE A 44 12.22 -1.69 -15.18
C PHE A 44 12.94 -0.85 -14.12
N GLU A 45 12.99 0.45 -14.33
CA GLU A 45 13.55 1.40 -13.37
C GLU A 45 12.84 1.24 -12.02
N HIS A 46 13.61 0.91 -10.98
CA HIS A 46 13.14 0.87 -9.61
C HIS A 46 12.81 2.30 -9.18
N PHE A 47 11.51 2.62 -9.14
CA PHE A 47 11.02 3.78 -8.41
C PHE A 47 11.34 3.58 -6.93
N ALA A 48 12.27 4.39 -6.41
CA ALA A 48 12.56 4.64 -4.99
C ALA A 48 12.08 3.56 -4.01
N GLU A 49 12.86 2.50 -3.88
CA GLU A 49 12.78 1.61 -2.73
C GLU A 49 13.24 2.42 -1.51
N PHE A 50 12.29 2.96 -0.73
CA PHE A 50 12.61 3.53 0.57
C PHE A 50 13.28 2.43 1.40
N SER A 51 14.54 2.66 1.81
CA SER A 51 15.42 1.71 2.51
C SER A 51 14.88 1.15 3.82
N ASN A 52 13.69 1.57 4.26
CA ASN A 52 13.06 1.17 5.52
C ASN A 52 12.06 0.02 5.37
N TYR A 53 11.88 -0.58 4.20
CA TYR A 53 11.02 -1.77 4.01
C TYR A 53 11.81 -3.08 3.97
N ARG A 54 12.84 -3.23 4.82
CA ARG A 54 13.31 -4.58 5.16
C ARG A 54 12.37 -5.13 6.22
N SER A 55 11.38 -5.91 5.79
CA SER A 55 10.59 -6.77 6.66
C SER A 55 11.55 -7.61 7.49
N GLN A 56 11.77 -7.20 8.75
CA GLN A 56 12.30 -8.09 9.77
C GLN A 56 11.23 -9.16 9.99
N ARG A 57 11.32 -10.25 9.22
CA ARG A 57 10.77 -11.54 9.65
C ARG A 57 11.59 -12.01 10.85
N VAL A 58 11.34 -11.41 12.01
CA VAL A 58 11.63 -12.02 13.30
C VAL A 58 10.29 -12.50 13.82
N SER A 59 10.13 -13.80 13.85
CA SER A 59 8.97 -14.50 14.41
C SER A 59 8.77 -14.11 15.87
N GLY A 60 7.60 -13.55 16.19
CA GLY A 60 7.15 -13.33 17.57
C GLY A 60 6.55 -11.94 17.80
N LEU A 61 5.23 -11.92 18.04
CA LEU A 61 4.32 -10.77 18.22
C LEU A 61 3.85 -10.08 16.92
N ASN A 62 2.56 -10.24 16.65
CA ASN A 62 1.74 -9.39 15.79
C ASN A 62 1.78 -7.94 16.29
N ARG A 63 2.86 -7.20 16.01
CA ARG A 63 2.92 -5.78 16.30
C ARG A 63 2.13 -5.06 15.21
N GLN A 64 0.88 -4.73 15.52
CA GLN A 64 0.03 -3.95 14.64
C GLN A 64 0.71 -2.61 14.38
N MET A 65 1.09 -2.35 13.13
CA MET A 65 1.75 -1.10 12.74
C MET A 65 0.71 0.03 12.74
N THR A 66 0.67 0.80 13.82
CA THR A 66 -0.14 2.02 13.90
C THR A 66 0.70 3.21 13.45
N ILE A 67 0.15 4.02 12.54
CA ILE A 67 0.76 5.26 12.07
C ILE A 67 1.02 6.18 13.27
N ARG A 68 2.23 6.73 13.35
CA ARG A 68 2.54 7.81 14.30
C ARG A 68 2.41 9.15 13.59
N TRP A 69 1.59 10.02 14.16
CA TRP A 69 1.36 11.37 13.66
C TRP A 69 2.31 12.35 14.35
N CYS A 70 2.99 13.21 13.59
CA CYS A 70 3.82 14.28 14.19
C CYS A 70 3.00 15.44 14.78
N LYS A 71 1.70 15.52 14.49
CA LYS A 71 0.75 16.48 15.08
C LYS A 71 -0.43 15.71 15.65
N GLU A 72 -1.01 16.20 16.73
CA GLU A 72 -2.29 15.69 17.20
C GLU A 72 -3.37 15.94 16.15
N LEU A 73 -4.15 14.91 15.84
CA LEU A 73 -5.20 14.99 14.85
C LEU A 73 -6.48 15.50 15.49
N LYS A 74 -7.06 16.55 14.91
CA LYS A 74 -8.33 17.13 15.34
C LYS A 74 -9.33 17.23 14.20
N TYR A 75 -10.60 17.24 14.55
CA TYR A 75 -11.65 17.66 13.64
C TYR A 75 -11.55 19.16 13.40
N MET A 76 -11.99 19.63 12.22
CA MET A 76 -12.25 21.04 11.99
C MET A 76 -13.36 21.47 12.95
N GLN A 77 -13.07 22.46 13.79
CA GLN A 77 -14.11 23.15 14.53
C GLN A 77 -14.97 23.88 13.50
N SER A 78 -16.25 23.52 13.43
CA SER A 78 -17.25 24.51 13.04
C SER A 78 -17.24 25.51 14.17
N GLU A 79 -16.74 26.73 13.95
CA GLU A 79 -16.97 27.83 14.87
C GLU A 79 -18.49 27.99 15.01
N LEU A 80 -19.05 27.41 16.06
CA LEU A 80 -20.34 27.82 16.57
C LEU A 80 -20.05 29.12 17.34
N PRO A 81 -20.70 30.25 17.01
CA PRO A 81 -20.69 31.39 17.90
C PRO A 81 -21.49 30.97 19.14
N VAL A 82 -20.78 30.68 20.23
CA VAL A 82 -21.39 30.67 21.56
C VAL A 82 -21.43 32.13 22.00
N ASP A 83 -22.48 32.83 21.56
CA ASP A 83 -22.80 34.15 22.08
C ASP A 83 -23.49 33.97 23.43
N THR A 84 -22.68 33.81 24.49
CA THR A 84 -23.14 33.94 25.87
C THR A 84 -22.73 35.31 26.39
N THR A 85 -23.23 36.39 25.79
CA THR A 85 -23.41 37.66 26.50
C THR A 85 -24.60 38.40 25.91
N THR A 86 -25.65 38.49 26.73
CA THR A 86 -26.61 39.59 26.73
C THR A 86 -25.95 40.94 26.40
N SER A 87 -26.24 41.53 25.25
CA SER A 87 -26.64 42.94 25.17
C SER A 87 -27.33 43.24 23.84
N GLU A 88 -28.63 43.43 23.95
CA GLU A 88 -29.49 44.31 23.17
C GLU A 88 -28.74 45.54 22.60
N TYR A 89 -28.44 45.57 21.30
CA TYR A 89 -28.35 46.79 20.47
C TYR A 89 -28.50 46.41 18.98
N ASN A 90 -29.61 46.82 18.37
CA ASN A 90 -29.91 46.63 16.96
C ASN A 90 -28.95 47.44 16.08
N THR A 91 -28.12 46.75 15.30
CA THR A 91 -27.40 47.33 14.16
C THR A 91 -27.65 46.45 12.93
N PRO A 92 -27.99 47.02 11.76
CA PRO A 92 -28.17 46.24 10.54
C PRO A 92 -26.79 45.96 9.93
N TYR A 93 -25.99 45.13 10.61
CA TYR A 93 -24.77 44.61 10.01
C TYR A 93 -25.13 43.56 8.98
N GLN A 94 -24.67 43.80 7.75
CA GLN A 94 -24.74 42.82 6.68
C GLN A 94 -24.00 41.57 7.13
N VAL A 95 -24.75 40.48 7.25
CA VAL A 95 -24.20 39.14 7.45
C VAL A 95 -23.46 38.81 6.16
N GLU A 96 -22.14 39.03 6.14
CA GLU A 96 -21.24 38.44 5.17
C GLU A 96 -21.63 36.97 5.02
N PRO A 97 -21.80 36.45 3.79
CA PRO A 97 -22.27 35.10 3.61
C PRO A 97 -21.22 34.20 4.24
N ARG A 98 -21.52 33.66 5.43
CA ARG A 98 -20.77 32.57 6.05
C ARG A 98 -20.44 31.65 4.89
N ILE A 99 -19.15 31.50 4.57
CA ILE A 99 -18.70 30.55 3.58
C ILE A 99 -19.34 29.25 4.03
N GLN A 100 -20.43 28.85 3.38
CA GLN A 100 -21.08 27.61 3.69
C GLN A 100 -20.02 26.61 3.32
N MET A 101 -19.30 26.12 4.33
CA MET A 101 -18.18 25.22 4.12
C MET A 101 -18.82 24.01 3.49
N GLY A 102 -18.80 23.94 2.17
CA GLY A 102 -19.35 22.82 1.47
C GLY A 102 -18.30 21.72 1.51
N LEU A 103 -18.76 20.48 1.60
CA LEU A 103 -17.86 19.33 1.73
C LEU A 103 -16.93 19.27 0.52
N THR A 104 -15.66 18.99 0.77
CA THR A 104 -14.65 18.86 -0.29
C THR A 104 -14.38 17.38 -0.54
N ALA A 105 -14.58 16.93 -1.78
CA ALA A 105 -14.24 15.57 -2.21
C ALA A 105 -12.73 15.45 -2.47
N LEU A 106 -12.14 14.33 -2.07
CA LEU A 106 -10.93 13.80 -2.69
C LEU A 106 -11.36 12.71 -3.66
N ALA A 107 -11.56 13.10 -4.91
CA ALA A 107 -12.04 12.23 -5.97
C ALA A 107 -10.87 11.65 -6.76
N SER A 108 -10.90 10.36 -7.05
CA SER A 108 -9.91 9.72 -7.91
C SER A 108 -10.33 8.31 -8.34
N PHE A 109 -9.61 7.75 -9.30
CA PHE A 109 -9.66 6.32 -9.57
C PHE A 109 -8.99 5.52 -8.42
N PRO A 110 -9.50 4.32 -8.04
CA PRO A 110 -8.82 3.42 -7.10
C PRO A 110 -7.35 3.17 -7.47
N GLY A 111 -6.48 2.96 -6.49
CA GLY A 111 -5.02 2.80 -6.75
C GLY A 111 -4.27 4.09 -7.09
N SER A 112 -4.91 5.28 -7.12
CA SER A 112 -4.23 6.56 -7.43
C SER A 112 -3.42 7.16 -6.28
N GLY A 113 -3.40 6.55 -5.09
CA GLY A 113 -2.59 7.01 -3.95
C GLY A 113 -3.34 7.85 -2.90
N ASN A 114 -4.67 7.74 -2.82
CA ASN A 114 -5.49 8.50 -1.87
C ASN A 114 -5.02 8.39 -0.42
N THR A 115 -4.73 7.18 0.07
CA THR A 115 -4.30 6.96 1.46
C THR A 115 -3.00 7.70 1.76
N TRP A 116 -2.09 7.76 0.78
CA TRP A 116 -0.83 8.48 0.92
C TRP A 116 -1.06 10.00 0.95
N LEU A 117 -1.88 10.54 0.05
CA LEU A 117 -2.20 11.97 0.06
C LEU A 117 -2.91 12.39 1.35
N ARG A 118 -3.88 11.60 1.82
CA ARG A 118 -4.56 11.82 3.11
C ARG A 118 -3.59 11.81 4.27
N TYR A 119 -2.63 10.88 4.28
CA TYR A 119 -1.56 10.85 5.27
C TYR A 119 -0.76 12.16 5.25
N LEU A 120 -0.32 12.64 4.09
CA LEU A 120 0.44 13.88 3.98
C LEU A 120 -0.37 15.11 4.43
N LEU A 121 -1.66 15.18 4.07
CA LEU A 121 -2.54 16.27 4.49
C LEU A 121 -2.76 16.27 6.00
N GLN A 122 -3.05 15.11 6.59
CA GLN A 122 -3.17 14.98 8.05
C GLN A 122 -1.85 15.32 8.74
N GLN A 123 -0.72 14.88 8.18
CA GLN A 123 0.60 15.11 8.76
C GLN A 123 1.01 16.59 8.72
N SER A 124 0.67 17.30 7.65
CA SER A 124 0.97 18.72 7.48
C SER A 124 0.02 19.63 8.26
N THR A 125 -1.28 19.34 8.25
CA THR A 125 -2.32 20.22 8.83
C THR A 125 -2.68 19.87 10.27
N GLY A 126 -2.56 18.61 10.69
CA GLY A 126 -3.17 18.11 11.93
C GLY A 126 -4.69 17.98 11.85
N ILE A 127 -5.31 18.14 10.68
CA ILE A 127 -6.77 18.04 10.51
C ILE A 127 -7.12 16.69 9.91
N LEU A 128 -8.14 16.03 10.47
CA LEU A 128 -8.63 14.73 10.03
C LEU A 128 -9.15 14.75 8.59
N THR A 129 -8.95 13.66 7.86
CA THR A 129 -9.56 13.43 6.55
C THR A 129 -10.54 12.27 6.60
N GLY A 130 -11.70 12.45 5.99
CA GLY A 130 -12.78 11.46 5.93
C GLY A 130 -12.70 10.54 4.71
N SER A 131 -13.64 9.61 4.67
CA SER A 131 -13.86 8.65 3.58
C SER A 131 -15.33 8.28 3.58
N ILE A 132 -15.94 8.17 2.40
CA ILE A 132 -17.30 7.61 2.25
C ILE A 132 -17.34 6.11 2.56
N TYR A 133 -16.18 5.47 2.66
CA TYR A 133 -16.02 4.07 2.95
C TYR A 133 -15.65 3.88 4.42
N LYS A 134 -15.98 2.70 4.96
CA LYS A 134 -15.57 2.26 6.29
C LYS A 134 -14.53 1.16 6.19
N ASP A 135 -13.28 1.54 5.94
CA ASP A 135 -12.18 0.58 5.93
C ASP A 135 -11.67 0.30 7.36
N TYR A 136 -12.03 -0.86 7.90
CA TYR A 136 -11.60 -1.27 9.25
C TYR A 136 -10.08 -1.43 9.39
N GLY A 137 -9.37 -1.75 8.31
CA GLY A 137 -7.90 -1.84 8.32
C GLY A 137 -7.28 -0.46 8.48
N LEU A 138 -7.75 0.53 7.71
CA LEU A 138 -7.29 1.92 7.83
C LEU A 138 -7.71 2.55 9.17
N LEU A 139 -8.94 2.30 9.62
CA LEU A 139 -9.43 2.76 10.92
C LEU A 139 -8.50 2.30 12.06
N LYS A 140 -8.13 1.01 12.07
CA LYS A 140 -7.24 0.44 13.09
C LYS A 140 -5.78 0.89 12.96
N THR A 141 -5.33 1.26 11.76
CA THR A 141 -3.92 1.58 11.50
C THR A 141 -3.60 3.07 11.56
N GLY A 142 -4.61 3.95 11.72
CA GLY A 142 -4.38 5.36 12.04
C GLY A 142 -5.27 6.37 11.34
N PHE A 143 -6.31 5.96 10.61
CA PHE A 143 -7.29 6.86 10.00
C PHE A 143 -8.61 6.86 10.79
N PRO A 144 -8.71 7.59 11.92
CA PRO A 144 -9.85 7.47 12.84
C PRO A 144 -11.16 8.03 12.28
N ALA A 145 -11.10 8.85 11.23
CA ALA A 145 -12.26 9.46 10.58
C ALA A 145 -12.74 8.71 9.32
N GLU A 146 -12.42 7.41 9.17
CA GLU A 146 -13.12 6.58 8.18
C GLU A 146 -14.63 6.63 8.41
N ASN A 147 -15.42 6.65 7.34
CA ASN A 147 -16.88 6.82 7.38
C ASN A 147 -17.40 8.17 7.90
N VAL A 148 -16.55 9.19 8.06
CA VAL A 148 -16.97 10.56 8.37
C VAL A 148 -17.10 11.38 7.10
N CYS A 149 -18.30 11.87 6.81
CA CYS A 149 -18.67 12.56 5.56
C CYS A 149 -19.36 13.91 5.80
N ASN A 150 -18.84 14.71 6.72
CA ASN A 150 -19.39 16.03 7.06
C ASN A 150 -18.26 17.08 7.13
N ASN A 151 -18.62 18.33 7.43
CA ASN A 151 -17.68 19.44 7.46
C ASN A 151 -16.74 19.48 8.67
N SER A 152 -16.71 18.43 9.49
CA SER A 152 -15.73 18.29 10.56
C SER A 152 -14.37 17.77 10.07
N VAL A 153 -14.25 17.36 8.81
CA VAL A 153 -13.00 16.88 8.21
C VAL A 153 -12.55 17.78 7.06
N LEU A 154 -11.24 17.78 6.81
CA LEU A 154 -10.63 18.61 5.76
C LEU A 154 -11.17 18.29 4.36
N LEU A 155 -11.31 16.99 4.07
CA LEU A 155 -11.86 16.46 2.83
C LEU A 155 -12.34 15.03 3.04
N VAL A 156 -13.10 14.50 2.08
CA VAL A 156 -13.64 13.13 2.12
C VAL A 156 -13.24 12.39 0.85
N LYS A 157 -12.52 11.27 1.01
CA LYS A 157 -12.16 10.36 -0.09
C LYS A 157 -13.40 9.72 -0.71
N THR A 158 -13.48 9.70 -2.04
CA THR A 158 -14.50 8.98 -2.82
C THR A 158 -13.96 8.44 -4.15
N HIS A 159 -14.52 7.32 -4.59
CA HIS A 159 -14.38 6.80 -5.97
C HIS A 159 -15.72 6.80 -6.71
N GLU A 160 -16.80 7.24 -6.06
CA GLU A 160 -18.14 7.23 -6.63
C GLU A 160 -18.29 8.31 -7.70
N TRP A 161 -19.09 8.00 -8.70
CA TRP A 161 -19.34 8.87 -9.84
C TRP A 161 -20.84 9.05 -10.06
N GLY A 162 -21.19 10.16 -10.72
CA GLY A 162 -22.55 10.49 -11.10
C GLY A 162 -23.24 11.51 -10.18
N PRO A 163 -24.39 12.07 -10.62
CA PRO A 163 -25.00 13.24 -10.00
C PRO A 163 -25.34 13.06 -8.52
N LYS A 164 -25.82 11.87 -8.14
CA LYS A 164 -26.17 11.54 -6.75
C LYS A 164 -24.96 11.54 -5.82
N ALA A 165 -23.83 11.01 -6.29
CA ALA A 165 -22.60 10.95 -5.50
C ALA A 165 -21.98 12.35 -5.33
N TRP A 166 -22.06 13.18 -6.38
CA TRP A 166 -21.47 14.52 -6.38
C TRP A 166 -22.29 15.55 -5.60
N ALA A 167 -23.60 15.34 -5.45
CA ALA A 167 -24.49 16.27 -4.75
C ALA A 167 -24.09 16.57 -3.29
N LEU A 168 -23.32 15.67 -2.66
CA LEU A 168 -22.80 15.86 -1.30
C LEU A 168 -21.65 16.87 -1.22
N PHE A 169 -21.01 17.18 -2.36
CA PHE A 169 -19.76 17.94 -2.42
C PHE A 169 -19.95 19.26 -3.15
N SER A 170 -19.37 20.32 -2.58
CA SER A 170 -19.33 21.65 -3.22
C SER A 170 -18.07 21.86 -4.06
N LYS A 171 -17.00 21.14 -3.72
CA LYS A 171 -15.65 21.28 -4.27
C LYS A 171 -15.02 19.90 -4.36
N ALA A 172 -14.06 19.75 -5.26
CA ALA A 172 -13.30 18.51 -5.40
C ALA A 172 -11.82 18.78 -5.65
N LEU A 173 -10.98 18.01 -4.97
CA LEU A 173 -9.59 17.78 -5.34
C LEU A 173 -9.55 16.49 -6.15
N LEU A 174 -9.27 16.60 -7.45
CA LEU A 174 -9.15 15.46 -8.34
C LEU A 174 -7.70 14.96 -8.34
N LEU A 175 -7.47 13.76 -7.81
CA LEU A 175 -6.17 13.11 -7.83
C LEU A 175 -6.08 12.19 -9.06
N VAL A 176 -5.15 12.50 -9.95
CA VAL A 176 -4.90 11.75 -11.18
C VAL A 176 -3.54 11.04 -11.09
N ARG A 177 -3.52 9.78 -11.47
CA ARG A 177 -2.31 8.96 -11.60
C ARG A 177 -2.29 8.35 -13.01
N ASP A 178 -1.09 8.07 -13.50
CA ASP A 178 -0.91 7.23 -14.68
C ASP A 178 -1.83 5.99 -14.64
N PRO A 179 -2.66 5.78 -15.68
CA PRO A 179 -3.74 4.80 -15.63
C PRO A 179 -3.23 3.36 -15.55
N GLU A 180 -2.13 3.03 -16.25
CA GLU A 180 -1.51 1.70 -16.19
C GLU A 180 -1.08 1.38 -14.76
N LYS A 181 -0.37 2.31 -14.11
CA LYS A 181 0.10 2.15 -12.74
C LYS A 181 -1.03 2.12 -11.72
N ALA A 182 -2.10 2.90 -11.93
CA ALA A 182 -3.26 2.92 -11.04
C ALA A 182 -4.05 1.60 -11.10
N ILE A 183 -4.27 1.09 -12.32
CA ILE A 183 -4.92 -0.20 -12.57
C ILE A 183 -4.12 -1.34 -11.93
N LEU A 184 -2.80 -1.38 -12.15
CA LEU A 184 -1.95 -2.41 -11.55
C LEU A 184 -1.96 -2.35 -10.02
N ALA A 185 -1.94 -1.15 -9.45
CA ALA A 185 -2.01 -0.97 -8.00
C ALA A 185 -3.35 -1.45 -7.41
N GLU A 186 -4.47 -1.16 -8.07
CA GLU A 186 -5.78 -1.62 -7.63
C GLU A 186 -5.92 -3.14 -7.77
N PHE A 187 -5.41 -3.73 -8.86
CA PHE A 187 -5.35 -5.18 -9.01
C PHE A 187 -4.58 -5.84 -7.85
N ASN A 188 -3.41 -5.29 -7.52
CA ASN A 188 -2.62 -5.77 -6.38
C ASN A 188 -3.37 -5.63 -5.06
N ARG A 189 -4.10 -4.51 -4.85
CA ARG A 189 -4.89 -4.28 -3.64
C ARG A 189 -6.02 -5.30 -3.48
N GLN A 190 -6.75 -5.62 -4.55
CA GLN A 190 -7.83 -6.60 -4.51
C GLN A 190 -7.31 -8.03 -4.27
N SER A 191 -6.13 -8.35 -4.83
CA SER A 191 -5.57 -9.70 -4.77
C SER A 191 -4.66 -9.96 -3.56
N GLY A 192 -4.00 -8.92 -3.02
CA GLY A 192 -2.98 -9.01 -1.98
C GLY A 192 -3.22 -8.10 -0.75
N GLY A 193 -4.28 -7.28 -0.74
CA GLY A 193 -4.61 -6.36 0.34
C GLY A 193 -3.89 -5.01 0.25
N HIS A 194 -4.15 -4.11 1.21
CA HIS A 194 -3.73 -2.69 1.17
C HIS A 194 -2.22 -2.43 1.05
N VAL A 195 -1.39 -3.35 1.51
CA VAL A 195 0.09 -3.25 1.48
C VAL A 195 0.76 -4.43 0.78
N GLY A 196 -0.04 -5.34 0.21
CA GLY A 196 0.44 -6.56 -0.41
C GLY A 196 0.47 -6.47 -1.93
N PHE A 197 1.27 -7.34 -2.53
CA PHE A 197 1.25 -7.60 -3.97
C PHE A 197 0.40 -8.83 -4.25
N ALA A 198 -0.21 -8.89 -5.43
CA ALA A 198 -0.81 -10.13 -5.91
C ALA A 198 0.27 -11.22 -5.96
N SER A 199 -0.07 -12.44 -5.52
CA SER A 199 0.89 -13.55 -5.56
C SER A 199 1.34 -13.83 -7.00
N PRO A 200 2.60 -14.27 -7.21
CA PRO A 200 3.10 -14.57 -8.55
C PRO A 200 2.20 -15.54 -9.34
N ASP A 201 1.61 -16.53 -8.66
CA ASP A 201 0.70 -17.52 -9.25
C ASP A 201 -0.61 -16.91 -9.79
N ARG A 202 -0.97 -15.74 -9.26
CA ARG A 202 -2.13 -14.96 -9.70
C ARG A 202 -1.79 -14.04 -10.85
N VAL A 203 -0.58 -13.47 -10.90
CA VAL A 203 -0.17 -12.46 -11.89
C VAL A 203 0.39 -13.07 -13.18
N LEU A 204 0.89 -14.32 -13.14
CA LEU A 204 1.59 -14.90 -14.27
C LEU A 204 0.63 -15.37 -15.39
N PRO A 205 0.80 -14.90 -16.64
CA PRO A 205 -0.04 -15.30 -17.78
C PRO A 205 -0.05 -16.80 -18.10
N LYS A 206 0.92 -17.54 -17.55
CA LYS A 206 1.06 -19.00 -17.72
C LYS A 206 0.01 -19.80 -16.96
N HIS A 207 -0.66 -19.18 -15.99
CA HIS A 207 -1.68 -19.83 -15.16
C HIS A 207 -3.08 -19.42 -15.61
N GLU A 208 -3.96 -20.41 -15.84
CA GLU A 208 -5.35 -20.16 -16.23
C GLU A 208 -6.13 -19.33 -15.19
N SER A 209 -5.71 -19.40 -13.93
CA SER A 209 -6.22 -18.58 -12.82
C SER A 209 -6.07 -17.08 -13.03
N TRP A 210 -4.97 -16.61 -13.63
CA TRP A 210 -4.75 -15.18 -13.90
C TRP A 210 -5.84 -14.60 -14.80
N ARG A 211 -6.20 -15.28 -15.90
CA ARG A 211 -7.24 -14.77 -16.82
C ARG A 211 -8.59 -14.65 -16.12
N LYS A 212 -8.91 -15.59 -15.23
CA LYS A 212 -10.15 -15.58 -14.46
C LYS A 212 -10.18 -14.43 -13.45
N GLU A 213 -9.09 -14.20 -12.74
CA GLU A 213 -8.95 -13.09 -11.78
C GLU A 213 -8.93 -11.74 -12.47
N TRP A 214 -8.21 -11.61 -13.58
CA TRP A 214 -8.19 -10.40 -14.39
C TRP A 214 -9.57 -10.04 -14.95
N LYS A 215 -10.32 -11.02 -15.47
CA LYS A 215 -11.71 -10.80 -15.92
C LYS A 215 -12.60 -10.34 -14.75
N ARG A 216 -12.47 -10.97 -13.58
CA ARG A 216 -13.21 -10.54 -12.37
C ARG A 216 -12.87 -9.10 -11.98
N PHE A 217 -11.60 -8.73 -12.06
CA PHE A 217 -11.13 -7.38 -11.81
C PHE A 217 -11.69 -6.38 -12.84
N GLN A 218 -11.69 -6.71 -14.13
CA GLN A 218 -12.31 -5.85 -15.16
C GLN A 218 -13.80 -5.61 -14.90
N HIS A 219 -14.51 -6.61 -14.37
CA HIS A 219 -15.90 -6.47 -13.94
C HIS A 219 -16.06 -5.60 -12.68
N SER A 220 -15.07 -5.57 -11.78
CA SER A 220 -15.12 -4.73 -10.57
C SER A 220 -14.79 -3.25 -10.82
N LEU A 221 -14.29 -2.91 -12.01
CA LEU A 221 -14.02 -1.53 -12.43
C LEU A 221 -15.24 -0.83 -13.06
N ARG A 222 -16.33 -1.55 -13.33
CA ARG A 222 -17.58 -1.01 -13.89
C ARG A 222 -18.56 -0.67 -12.79
#